data_AF-A0AAV6YID7-F1
#
_entry.id   AF-A0AAV6YID7-F1
#
_cell.length_a   1.000
_cell.length_b   1.000
_cell.length_c   1.000
_cell.angle_alpha   90.00
_cell.angle_beta   90.00
_cell.angle_gamma   90.00
#
_symmetry.space_group_name_H-M   'P 1'
#
loop_
_entity.id
_entity.type
_entity.pdbx_description
1 polymer ?
#
loop_
_entity_poly.entity_id
_entity_poly.type
_entity_poly.pdbx_seq_one_letter_code
_entity_poly.pdbx_strand_id
1 'polypeptide(L)'
;MCFSCRVKEVYRLEEIQKIFLRLEMKVIKSSGGIPRLSYTGRDDRHFVPSGLYIVKTMNDPWTMAFSKSHNRKYFYNLKTHKSIYEVPVESIAPFHVCFAERLFWEWGEGVQIHESQKQDPNTEKLSKDAVLHFIRMHQPSSSGGREER
;
A
#
# COMPACT_ATOMS: atom_id res chain seq x y z
N MET A 1 -21.35 -13.70 23.39
CA MET A 1 -20.54 -14.11 22.23
C MET A 1 -19.65 -12.95 21.83
N CYS A 2 -18.33 -13.07 21.97
CA CYS A 2 -17.41 -12.02 21.55
C CYS A 2 -17.18 -12.18 20.04
N PHE A 3 -17.67 -11.24 19.23
CA PHE A 3 -17.33 -11.20 17.81
C PHE A 3 -15.83 -10.93 17.70
N SER A 4 -15.07 -11.89 17.20
CA SER A 4 -13.68 -11.66 16.81
C SER A 4 -13.69 -10.62 15.68
N CYS A 5 -13.36 -9.37 16.02
CA CYS A 5 -13.14 -8.32 15.03
C CYS A 5 -11.81 -8.64 14.33
N ARG A 6 -11.88 -9.27 13.16
CA ARG A 6 -10.69 -9.61 12.37
C ARG A 6 -10.21 -8.38 11.62
N VAL A 7 -9.06 -7.84 12.03
CA VAL A 7 -8.42 -6.70 11.38
C VAL A 7 -7.74 -7.16 10.08
N LYS A 8 -7.84 -6.38 9.02
CA LYS A 8 -7.12 -6.63 7.76
C LYS A 8 -5.62 -6.39 7.96
N GLU A 9 -4.77 -7.16 7.29
CA GLU A 9 -3.31 -6.98 7.37
C GLU A 9 -2.91 -5.57 6.90
N VAL A 10 -2.06 -4.90 7.68
CA VAL A 10 -1.49 -3.59 7.35
C VAL A 10 -0.11 -3.80 6.77
N TYR A 11 0.15 -3.17 5.63
CA TYR A 11 1.45 -3.17 4.97
C TYR A 11 2.03 -1.77 4.98
N ARG A 12 3.35 -1.69 5.12
CA ARG A 12 4.04 -0.45 4.79
C ARG A 12 3.97 -0.24 3.28
N LEU A 13 3.90 1.02 2.84
CA LEU A 13 3.77 1.35 1.42
C LEU A 13 4.92 0.78 0.59
N GLU A 14 6.11 0.66 1.18
CA GLU A 14 7.28 0.09 0.50
C GLU A 14 7.13 -1.40 0.18
N GLU A 15 6.27 -2.09 0.92
CA GLU A 15 6.04 -3.52 0.77
C GLU A 15 4.72 -3.83 0.07
N ILE A 16 4.12 -2.85 -0.61
CA ILE A 16 2.84 -3.00 -1.33
C ILE A 16 2.86 -4.17 -2.32
N GLN A 17 4.03 -4.51 -2.86
CA GLN A 17 4.23 -5.67 -3.74
C GLN A 17 3.80 -6.99 -3.09
N LYS A 18 4.00 -7.14 -1.78
CA LYS A 18 3.60 -8.34 -1.02
C LYS A 18 2.09 -8.56 -1.01
N ILE A 19 1.29 -7.50 -1.20
CA ILE A 19 -0.16 -7.61 -1.33
C ILE A 19 -0.49 -8.30 -2.65
N PHE A 20 0.11 -7.84 -3.75
CA PHE A 20 -0.17 -8.36 -5.08
C PHE A 20 0.29 -9.81 -5.27
N LEU A 21 1.38 -10.22 -4.60
CA LEU A 21 1.85 -11.62 -4.60
C LEU A 21 0.84 -12.62 -4.01
N ARG A 22 -0.11 -12.14 -3.21
CA ARG A 22 -1.16 -12.96 -2.58
C ARG A 22 -2.51 -12.86 -3.29
N LEU A 23 -2.56 -12.13 -4.40
CA LEU A 23 -3.75 -12.00 -5.23
C LEU A 23 -3.71 -13.02 -6.35
N GLU A 24 -4.79 -13.78 -6.46
CA GLU A 24 -4.95 -14.82 -7.47
C GLU A 24 -6.35 -14.71 -8.07
N MET A 25 -6.50 -15.03 -9.35
CA MET A 25 -7.81 -15.17 -9.98
C MET A 25 -8.39 -16.53 -9.63
N LYS A 26 -9.49 -16.57 -8.86
CA LYS A 26 -10.16 -17.80 -8.43
C LYS A 26 -11.62 -17.81 -8.84
N VAL A 27 -12.11 -18.97 -9.31
CA VAL A 27 -13.55 -19.19 -9.49
C VAL A 27 -14.14 -19.47 -8.12
N ILE A 28 -15.09 -18.65 -7.69
CA ILE A 28 -15.76 -18.78 -6.39
C ILE A 28 -17.17 -19.34 -6.58
N LYS A 29 -17.71 -19.96 -5.53
CA LYS A 29 -19.11 -20.38 -5.52
C LYS A 29 -20.01 -19.16 -5.80
N SER A 30 -21.04 -19.34 -6.63
CA SER A 30 -21.95 -18.28 -7.07
C SER A 30 -21.38 -17.22 -8.04
N SER A 31 -20.15 -17.36 -8.58
CA SER A 31 -19.65 -16.43 -9.61
C SER A 31 -20.01 -16.82 -11.05
N GLY A 32 -20.85 -17.84 -11.27
CA GLY A 32 -21.25 -18.28 -12.61
C GLY A 32 -20.09 -18.78 -13.48
N GLY A 33 -19.01 -19.26 -12.86
CA GLY A 33 -17.80 -19.69 -13.56
C GLY A 33 -16.81 -18.55 -13.90
N ILE A 34 -17.15 -17.29 -13.59
CA ILE A 34 -16.29 -16.14 -13.84
C ILE A 34 -15.23 -16.05 -12.72
N PRO A 35 -13.92 -16.08 -13.03
CA PRO A 35 -12.87 -15.87 -12.03
C PRO A 35 -12.93 -14.46 -11.42
N ARG A 36 -12.77 -14.36 -10.11
CA ARG A 36 -12.68 -13.11 -9.36
C ARG A 36 -11.30 -12.99 -8.73
N LEU A 37 -10.82 -11.75 -8.60
CA LEU A 37 -9.59 -11.45 -7.89
C LEU A 37 -9.79 -11.80 -6.41
N SER A 38 -8.95 -12.68 -5.88
CA SER A 38 -9.08 -13.23 -4.55
C SER A 38 -7.76 -13.06 -3.81
N TYR A 39 -7.82 -12.58 -2.57
CA TYR A 39 -6.66 -12.44 -1.70
C TYR A 39 -6.57 -13.62 -0.73
N THR A 40 -5.40 -14.26 -0.67
CA THR A 40 -5.10 -15.33 0.27
C THR A 40 -4.40 -14.78 1.51
N GLY A 41 -5.08 -14.85 2.67
CA GLY A 41 -4.46 -14.51 3.96
C GLY A 41 -3.52 -15.62 4.46
N ARG A 42 -2.82 -15.35 5.57
CA ARG A 42 -1.91 -16.33 6.19
C ARG A 42 -2.59 -17.61 6.67
N ASP A 43 -3.87 -17.51 7.04
CA ASP A 43 -4.66 -18.62 7.55
C ASP A 43 -5.28 -19.49 6.44
N ASP A 44 -4.76 -19.42 5.21
CA ASP A 44 -5.27 -20.09 4.00
C ASP A 44 -6.74 -19.74 3.63
N ARG A 45 -7.27 -18.70 4.28
CA ARG A 45 -8.62 -18.18 4.00
C ARG A 45 -8.56 -17.16 2.89
N HIS A 46 -9.52 -17.25 1.98
CA HIS A 46 -9.65 -16.35 0.85
C HIS A 46 -10.80 -15.35 1.05
N PHE A 47 -10.61 -14.13 0.54
CA PHE A 47 -11.69 -13.16 0.38
C PHE A 47 -11.51 -12.40 -0.94
N VAL A 48 -12.60 -11.80 -1.43
CA VAL A 48 -12.58 -10.99 -2.65
C VAL A 48 -12.39 -9.52 -2.24
N PRO A 49 -11.19 -8.93 -2.45
CA PRO A 49 -10.98 -7.51 -2.18
C PRO A 49 -11.69 -6.63 -3.22
N SER A 50 -12.24 -5.51 -2.77
CA SER A 50 -12.75 -4.43 -3.64
C SER A 50 -11.72 -3.34 -3.94
N GLY A 51 -10.57 -3.34 -3.25
CA GLY A 51 -9.57 -2.27 -3.36
C GLY A 51 -8.64 -2.20 -2.16
N LEU A 52 -7.82 -1.15 -2.12
CA LEU A 52 -6.89 -0.85 -1.03
C LEU A 52 -7.19 0.49 -0.37
N TYR A 53 -7.09 0.50 0.96
CA TYR A 53 -6.99 1.75 1.71
C TYR A 53 -5.52 2.13 1.88
N ILE A 54 -5.20 3.37 1.50
CA ILE A 54 -3.91 4.00 1.74
C ILE A 54 -4.14 5.04 2.83
N VAL A 55 -3.46 4.89 3.95
CA VAL A 55 -3.63 5.72 5.15
C VAL A 55 -2.36 6.51 5.40
N LYS A 56 -2.48 7.83 5.48
CA LYS A 56 -1.40 8.71 5.93
C LYS A 56 -1.31 8.60 7.45
N THR A 57 -0.17 8.13 7.95
CA THR A 57 0.06 7.94 9.40
C THR A 57 0.84 9.11 10.04
N MET A 58 1.26 10.08 9.22
CA MET A 58 2.01 11.25 9.64
C MET A 58 1.08 12.44 9.85
N ASN A 59 1.21 13.12 10.98
CA ASN A 59 0.47 14.32 11.30
C ASN A 59 1.17 15.57 10.73
N ASP A 60 0.42 16.51 10.19
CA ASP A 60 1.02 17.76 9.71
C ASP A 60 1.48 18.62 10.91
N PRO A 61 2.64 19.30 10.82
CA PRO A 61 3.49 19.55 9.65
C PRO A 61 4.65 18.55 9.49
N TRP A 62 4.57 17.37 10.10
CA TRP A 62 5.64 16.38 10.06
C TRP A 62 5.60 15.55 8.78
N THR A 63 6.77 15.31 8.20
CA THR A 63 6.95 14.36 7.10
C THR A 63 8.05 13.37 7.44
N MET A 64 7.95 12.17 6.87
CA MET A 64 8.93 11.10 7.05
C MET A 64 9.72 10.93 5.76
N ALA A 65 11.05 10.95 5.86
CA ALA A 65 11.94 10.77 4.73
C ALA A 65 13.08 9.80 5.09
N PHE A 66 13.81 9.32 4.08
CA PHE A 66 14.98 8.47 4.27
C PHE A 66 16.26 9.26 4.05
N SER A 67 17.18 9.22 5.01
CA SER A 67 18.48 9.85 4.90
C SER A 67 19.45 8.90 4.18
N LYS A 68 19.96 9.32 3.02
CA LYS A 68 20.97 8.54 2.27
C LYS A 68 22.31 8.47 3.01
N SER A 69 22.71 9.54 3.70
CA SER A 69 23.99 9.61 4.42
C SER A 69 24.00 8.78 5.69
N HIS A 70 22.88 8.71 6.40
CA HIS A 70 22.77 7.97 7.67
C HIS A 70 22.07 6.61 7.50
N ASN A 71 21.67 6.27 6.27
CA ASN A 71 20.95 5.04 5.91
C ASN A 71 19.76 4.71 6.84
N ARG A 72 19.04 5.73 7.30
CA ARG A 72 17.90 5.58 8.23
C ARG A 72 16.82 6.62 7.96
N LYS A 73 15.60 6.31 8.38
CA LYS A 73 14.47 7.24 8.33
C LYS A 73 14.65 8.38 9.33
N TYR A 74 14.18 9.56 8.95
CA TYR A 74 14.11 10.75 9.79
C TYR A 74 12.76 11.44 9.62
N PHE A 75 12.41 12.22 10.63
CA PHE A 75 11.18 13.00 10.74
C PHE A 75 11.54 14.47 10.58
N TYR A 76 10.98 15.09 9.57
CA TYR A 76 11.21 16.49 9.26
C TYR A 76 9.98 17.31 9.57
N ASN A 77 10.15 18.37 10.35
CA ASN A 77 9.08 19.32 10.61
C ASN A 77 9.13 20.45 9.58
N LEU A 78 8.09 20.57 8.75
CA LEU A 78 8.01 21.59 7.70
C LEU A 78 7.92 23.03 8.25
N LYS A 79 7.45 23.22 9.49
CA LYS A 79 7.35 24.55 10.11
C LYS A 79 8.65 24.99 10.77
N THR A 80 9.32 24.10 11.49
CA THR A 80 10.55 24.45 12.23
C THR A 80 11.82 24.16 11.44
N HIS A 81 11.71 23.51 10.29
CA HIS A 81 12.83 23.03 9.47
C HIS A 81 13.82 22.14 10.22
N LYS A 82 13.35 21.41 11.25
CA LYS A 82 14.18 20.52 12.07
C LYS A 82 13.98 19.07 11.65
N SER A 83 15.08 18.33 11.58
CA SER A 83 15.10 16.89 11.36
C SER A 83 15.41 16.17 12.66
N ILE A 84 14.61 15.17 13.01
CA ILE A 84 14.80 14.31 14.18
C ILE A 84 14.80 12.87 13.70
N TYR A 85 15.68 12.03 14.24
CA TYR A 85 15.76 10.64 13.81
C TYR A 85 15.02 9.65 14.71
N GLU A 86 14.53 10.13 15.84
CA GLU A 86 13.58 9.44 16.72
C GLU A 86 12.16 9.85 16.33
N VAL A 87 11.18 8.99 16.61
CA VAL A 87 9.77 9.22 16.26
C VAL A 87 9.17 10.21 17.26
N PRO A 88 8.85 11.46 16.87
CA PRO A 88 8.18 12.39 17.76
C PRO A 88 6.72 11.96 17.92
N VAL A 89 6.19 11.97 19.15
CA VAL A 89 4.78 11.63 19.41
C VAL A 89 3.83 12.53 18.61
N GLU A 90 4.17 13.82 18.49
CA GLU A 90 3.41 14.81 17.72
C GLU A 90 3.32 14.51 16.22
N SER A 91 4.25 13.70 15.70
CA SER A 91 4.29 13.31 14.29
C SER A 91 3.30 12.20 13.96
N ILE A 92 2.74 11.53 14.97
CA ILE A 92 1.83 10.40 14.79
C ILE A 92 0.42 10.95 14.60
N ALA A 93 -0.19 10.70 13.43
CA ALA A 93 -1.55 11.15 13.17
C ALA A 93 -2.56 10.37 14.05
N PRO A 94 -3.52 11.07 14.70
CA PRO A 94 -4.57 10.40 15.45
C PRO A 94 -5.55 9.69 14.51
N PHE A 95 -6.23 8.66 15.01
CA PHE A 95 -7.08 7.79 14.19
C PHE A 95 -8.13 8.53 13.36
N HIS A 96 -8.78 9.54 13.93
CA HIS A 96 -9.84 10.28 13.23
C HIS A 96 -9.30 11.02 11.99
N VAL A 97 -8.06 11.54 12.05
CA VAL A 97 -7.37 12.16 10.91
C VAL A 97 -7.02 11.10 9.87
N CYS A 98 -6.35 10.02 10.29
CA CYS A 98 -6.02 8.89 9.43
C CYS A 98 -7.24 8.34 8.69
N PHE A 99 -8.37 8.23 9.39
CA PHE A 99 -9.61 7.74 8.83
C PHE A 99 -10.22 8.75 7.85
N ALA A 100 -10.26 10.03 8.20
CA ALA A 100 -10.81 11.08 7.33
C ALA A 100 -10.01 11.27 6.04
N GLU A 101 -8.68 11.20 6.12
CA GLU A 101 -7.75 11.45 5.00
C GLU A 101 -7.40 10.19 4.19
N ARG A 102 -8.00 9.03 4.52
CA ARG A 102 -7.67 7.78 3.82
C ARG A 102 -8.05 7.87 2.34
N LEU A 103 -7.17 7.37 1.50
CA LEU A 103 -7.46 7.19 0.08
C LEU A 103 -7.95 5.76 -0.14
N PHE A 104 -8.98 5.60 -0.96
CA PHE A 104 -9.46 4.29 -1.40
C PHE A 104 -9.15 4.10 -2.88
N TRP A 105 -8.26 3.16 -3.18
CA TRP A 105 -8.00 2.73 -4.53
C TRP A 105 -8.87 1.52 -4.85
N GLU A 106 -9.98 1.77 -5.53
CA GLU A 106 -10.96 0.77 -5.91
C GLU A 106 -10.48 -0.08 -7.10
N TRP A 107 -10.70 -1.40 -7.02
CA TRP A 107 -10.35 -2.40 -8.02
C TRP A 107 -11.60 -2.92 -8.73
N GLY A 108 -12.34 -1.99 -9.35
CA GLY A 108 -13.52 -2.30 -10.15
C GLY A 108 -13.19 -2.78 -11.56
N GLU A 109 -14.23 -2.85 -12.39
CA GLU A 109 -14.10 -3.19 -13.81
C GLU A 109 -13.16 -2.22 -14.55
N GLY A 110 -12.32 -2.74 -15.44
CA GLY A 110 -11.31 -1.98 -16.19
C GLY A 110 -9.97 -1.78 -15.47
N VAL A 111 -9.87 -2.06 -14.16
CA VAL A 111 -8.58 -1.97 -13.43
C VAL A 111 -7.79 -3.26 -13.61
N GLN A 112 -6.57 -3.16 -14.15
CA GLN A 112 -5.66 -4.29 -14.24
C GLN A 112 -4.77 -4.37 -12.98
N ILE A 113 -5.11 -5.31 -12.10
CA ILE A 113 -4.30 -5.65 -10.92
C ILE A 113 -3.49 -6.94 -11.17
N HIS A 114 -4.10 -7.91 -11.80
CA HIS A 114 -3.49 -9.18 -12.18
C HIS A 114 -3.32 -9.27 -13.71
N GLU A 115 -2.28 -9.96 -14.17
CA GLU A 115 -1.95 -10.08 -15.61
C GLU A 115 -3.08 -10.74 -16.42
N SER A 116 -3.81 -11.66 -15.80
CA SER A 116 -4.97 -12.32 -16.39
C SER A 116 -6.22 -11.44 -16.55
N GLN A 117 -6.21 -10.21 -16.00
CA GLN A 117 -7.29 -9.24 -16.22
C GLN A 117 -7.02 -8.47 -17.51
N LYS A 118 -8.07 -8.29 -18.32
CA LYS A 118 -8.01 -7.39 -19.48
C LYS A 118 -7.99 -5.95 -18.97
N GLN A 119 -6.95 -5.20 -19.30
CA GLN A 119 -6.96 -3.75 -19.12
C GLN A 119 -7.94 -3.15 -20.12
N ASP A 120 -8.79 -2.25 -19.66
CA ASP A 120 -9.58 -1.42 -20.57
C ASP A 120 -8.70 -0.25 -21.03
N PRO A 121 -8.36 -0.14 -22.33
CA PRO A 121 -7.52 0.93 -22.85
C PRO A 121 -8.16 2.32 -22.77
N ASN A 122 -9.47 2.42 -22.55
CA ASN A 122 -10.19 3.69 -22.45
C ASN A 122 -10.46 4.14 -21.00
N THR A 123 -9.90 3.43 -20.03
CA THR A 123 -10.15 3.68 -18.62
C THR A 123 -9.01 4.50 -18.00
N GLU A 124 -9.33 5.67 -17.42
CA GLU A 124 -8.39 6.53 -16.67
C GLU A 124 -7.95 5.95 -15.31
N LYS A 125 -8.28 4.68 -15.02
CA LYS A 125 -8.00 4.06 -13.72
C LYS A 125 -6.54 3.58 -13.65
N LEU A 126 -5.97 3.70 -12.45
CA LEU A 126 -4.60 3.31 -12.16
C LEU A 126 -4.44 1.78 -12.18
N SER A 127 -3.53 1.27 -13.01
CA SER A 127 -3.11 -0.13 -13.00
C SER A 127 -2.12 -0.42 -11.86
N LYS A 128 -1.95 -1.70 -11.51
CA LYS A 128 -0.91 -2.14 -10.56
C LYS A 128 0.46 -1.59 -10.93
N ASP A 129 0.86 -1.73 -12.19
CA ASP A 129 2.21 -1.37 -12.62
C ASP A 129 2.43 0.14 -12.59
N ALA A 130 1.41 0.94 -12.92
CA ALA A 130 1.48 2.40 -12.77
C ALA A 130 1.70 2.81 -11.31
N VAL A 131 0.96 2.22 -10.36
CA VAL A 131 1.13 2.49 -8.93
C VAL A 131 2.50 2.03 -8.43
N LEU A 132 2.94 0.84 -8.81
CA LEU A 132 4.25 0.32 -8.43
C LEU A 132 5.39 1.18 -9.00
N HIS A 133 5.28 1.61 -10.25
CA HIS A 133 6.24 2.51 -10.87
C HIS A 133 6.28 3.86 -10.15
N PHE A 134 5.12 4.46 -9.89
CA PHE A 134 5.02 5.72 -9.14
C PHE A 134 5.71 5.62 -7.77
N ILE A 135 5.42 4.55 -7.02
CA ILE A 135 6.05 4.32 -5.70
C ILE A 135 7.56 4.21 -5.87
N ARG A 136 8.06 3.36 -6.78
CA ARG A 136 9.51 3.18 -7.02
C ARG A 136 10.22 4.47 -7.38
N MET A 137 9.63 5.30 -8.24
CA MET A 137 10.18 6.60 -8.64
C MET A 137 10.31 7.57 -7.46
N HIS A 138 9.41 7.47 -6.48
CA HIS A 138 9.38 8.32 -5.29
C HIS A 138 9.98 7.64 -4.07
N GLN A 139 10.48 6.41 -4.19
CA GLN A 139 11.28 5.80 -3.16
C GLN A 139 12.69 6.38 -3.21
N PRO A 140 13.27 6.78 -2.08
CA PRO A 140 14.67 7.13 -2.01
C PRO A 140 15.49 5.89 -2.39
N SER A 141 16.10 5.94 -3.58
CA SER A 141 16.84 4.85 -4.20
C SER A 141 17.84 4.18 -3.25
N SER A 142 17.56 2.95 -2.83
CA SER A 142 18.57 2.03 -2.29
C SER A 142 19.38 1.45 -3.46
N SER A 143 20.14 2.30 -4.15
CA SER A 143 21.08 1.89 -5.19
C SER A 143 22.48 1.86 -4.60
N GLY A 144 22.91 0.67 -4.17
CA GLY A 144 24.22 0.42 -3.60
C GLY A 144 24.51 -1.08 -3.43
N GLY A 145 24.08 -1.91 -4.39
CA GLY A 145 24.58 -3.27 -4.52
C GLY A 145 25.86 -3.24 -5.34
N ARG A 146 27.01 -3.29 -4.67
CA ARG A 146 28.32 -3.52 -5.29
C ARG A 146 28.32 -4.98 -5.74
N GLU A 147 28.24 -5.20 -7.05
CA GLU A 147 28.50 -6.50 -7.66
C GLU A 147 30.02 -6.70 -7.58
N GLU A 148 30.46 -7.54 -6.65
CA GLU A 148 31.86 -7.97 -6.53
C GLU A 148 31.93 -9.39 -7.12
N ARG A 149 32.52 -9.47 -8.32
CA ARG A 149 33.19 -10.65 -8.84
C ARG A 149 34.53 -10.22 -9.39
#